data_AF-A0A2G1WSV7-F1
#
_entry.id   AF-A0A2G1WSV7-F1
#
_cell.length_a   1.000
_cell.length_b   1.000
_cell.length_c   1.000
_cell.angle_alpha   90.00
_cell.angle_beta   90.00
_cell.angle_gamma   90.00
#
_symmetry.space_group_name_H-M   'P 1'
#
loop_
_entity.id
_entity.type
_entity.pdbx_description
1 polymer ?
#
loop_
_entity_poly.entity_id
_entity_poly.type
_entity_poly.pdbx_seq_one_letter_code
_entity_poly.pdbx_strand_id
1 'polypeptide(L)' 'MSTSTSSARVRDESPELVCKRTDGDGGGEVTFFERDVDPDERTTRWITVRESDCVPRDEWR' A
#
# COMPACT_ATOMS: atom_id res chain seq x y z
N MET A 1 -21.04 24.69 -8.25
CA MET A 1 -20.58 23.34 -7.86
C MET A 1 -19.27 23.51 -7.10
N SER A 2 -19.26 23.22 -5.80
CA SER A 2 -18.07 23.39 -4.96
C SER A 2 -17.27 22.09 -4.97
N THR A 3 -16.10 22.08 -5.61
CA THR A 3 -15.14 20.97 -5.52
C THR A 3 -14.46 21.01 -4.16
N SER A 4 -15.00 20.25 -3.20
CA SER A 4 -14.28 19.89 -1.98
C SER A 4 -13.14 18.96 -2.35
N THR A 5 -11.95 19.50 -2.56
CA THR A 5 -10.74 18.69 -2.59
C THR A 5 -10.53 18.20 -1.16
N SER A 6 -10.84 16.93 -0.89
CA SER A 6 -10.44 16.28 0.35
C SER A 6 -8.93 16.43 0.48
N SER A 7 -8.50 17.34 1.35
CA SER A 7 -7.12 17.44 1.81
C SER A 7 -6.86 16.16 2.61
N ALA A 8 -6.41 15.11 1.92
CA ALA A 8 -5.76 14.01 2.58
C ALA A 8 -4.63 14.65 3.38
N ARG A 9 -4.71 14.56 4.71
CA ARG A 9 -3.71 15.12 5.60
C ARG A 9 -2.36 14.59 5.13
N VAL A 10 -1.55 15.46 4.53
CA VAL A 10 -0.16 15.14 4.21
C VAL A 10 0.49 14.98 5.57
N ARG A 11 0.57 13.73 6.03
CA ARG A 11 1.40 13.39 7.17
C ARG A 11 2.83 13.77 6.75
N ASP A 12 3.47 14.62 7.55
CA ASP A 12 4.81 15.17 7.30
C ASP A 12 5.88 14.06 7.38
N GLU A 13 5.56 12.99 8.11
CA GLU A 13 6.25 11.71 8.08
C GLU A 13 5.87 10.91 6.82
N SER A 14 6.84 10.64 5.95
CA SER A 14 6.66 9.70 4.84
C SER A 14 6.25 8.34 5.43
N PRO A 15 5.06 7.80 5.10
CA PRO A 15 4.59 6.57 5.70
C PRO A 15 5.55 5.41 5.37
N GLU A 16 5.96 4.67 6.40
CA GLU A 16 6.77 3.46 6.21
C GLU A 16 5.89 2.33 5.68
N LEU A 17 5.83 2.22 4.35
CA LEU A 17 5.18 1.11 3.67
C LEU A 17 6.04 -0.15 3.77
N VAL A 18 5.45 -1.20 4.34
CA VAL A 18 6.05 -2.53 4.47
C VAL A 18 5.36 -3.49 3.51
N CYS A 19 6.10 -4.47 2.99
CA CYS A 19 5.56 -5.54 2.18
C CYS A 19 5.62 -6.88 2.92
N LYS A 20 4.56 -7.68 2.79
CA LYS A 20 4.52 -9.08 3.20
C LYS A 20 4.15 -9.95 2.00
N ARG A 21 4.97 -10.96 1.75
CA ARG A 21 4.72 -11.99 0.72
C ARG A 21 3.93 -13.13 1.32
N THR A 22 2.97 -13.64 0.57
CA THR A 22 2.21 -14.84 0.90
C THR A 22 2.30 -15.79 -0.28
N ASP A 23 3.03 -16.89 -0.11
CA ASP A 23 3.15 -17.94 -1.11
C ASP A 23 1.93 -18.86 -1.00
N GLY A 24 0.95 -18.64 -1.87
CA GLY A 24 -0.21 -19.51 -2.06
C GLY A 24 -0.12 -20.29 -3.38
N ASP A 25 -0.89 -21.37 -3.48
CA ASP A 25 -0.93 -22.29 -4.63
C ASP A 25 -1.25 -21.61 -5.98
N GLY A 26 -1.74 -20.37 -5.95
CA GLY A 26 -2.15 -19.56 -7.11
C GLY A 26 -1.11 -18.54 -7.63
N GLY A 27 0.14 -18.63 -7.19
CA GLY A 27 1.18 -17.63 -7.47
C GLY A 27 1.21 -16.55 -6.39
N GLY A 28 2.41 -16.20 -5.93
CA GLY A 28 2.62 -15.37 -4.73
C GLY A 28 1.84 -14.06 -4.74
N GLU A 29 1.23 -13.74 -3.60
CA GLU A 29 0.57 -12.47 -3.35
C GLU A 29 1.48 -11.56 -2.52
N VAL A 30 1.46 -10.27 -2.83
CA VAL A 30 2.20 -9.25 -2.09
C VAL A 30 1.21 -8.26 -1.52
N THR A 31 1.23 -8.12 -0.19
CA THR A 31 0.44 -7.12 0.54
C THR A 31 1.33 -5.98 0.98
N PHE A 32 0.97 -4.76 0.61
CA PHE A 32 1.57 -3.51 1.07
C PHE A 32 0.70 -2.89 2.16
N PHE A 33 1.30 -2.49 3.27
CA PHE A 33 0.61 -1.89 4.42
C PHE A 33 1.52 -0.94 5.21
N GLU A 34 0.94 -0.03 5.98
CA GLU A 34 1.67 0.85 6.91
C GLU A 34 1.87 0.10 8.23
N ARG A 35 3.10 0.00 8.74
CA ARG A 35 3.42 -0.84 9.91
C ARG A 35 2.72 -0.39 11.19
N ASP A 36 2.62 0.91 11.40
CA ASP A 36 2.18 1.52 12.67
C ASP A 36 0.71 1.93 12.65
N VAL A 37 -0.05 1.47 11.66
CA VAL A 37 -1.46 1.84 11.48
C VAL A 37 -2.32 0.58 11.47
N ASP A 38 -3.37 0.58 12.28
CA ASP A 38 -4.25 -0.57 12.40
C ASP A 38 -5.06 -0.76 11.10
N PRO A 39 -5.27 -2.00 10.62
CA PRO A 39 -6.12 -2.26 9.45
C PRO A 39 -7.53 -1.68 9.56
N ASP A 40 -8.09 -1.59 10.77
CA ASP A 40 -9.46 -1.13 10.99
C ASP A 40 -9.58 0.41 10.93
N GLU A 41 -8.46 1.12 11.02
CA GLU A 41 -8.42 2.54 10.74
C GLU A 41 -8.63 2.75 9.24
N ARG A 42 -9.81 3.25 8.85
CA ARG A 42 -10.31 3.37 7.45
C ARG A 42 -9.43 4.17 6.46
N THR A 43 -8.26 4.64 6.90
CA THR A 43 -7.25 5.30 6.08
C THR A 43 -6.09 4.39 5.70
N THR A 44 -5.90 3.25 6.36
CA THR A 44 -4.80 2.32 6.07
C THR A 44 -5.12 1.58 4.78
N ARG A 45 -4.51 2.02 3.68
CA ARG A 45 -4.75 1.45 2.35
C ARG A 45 -3.91 0.19 2.19
N TRP A 46 -4.46 -0.94 2.61
CA TRP A 46 -3.85 -2.25 2.40
C TRP A 46 -4.08 -2.63 0.94
N ILE A 47 -3.00 -2.89 0.20
CA ILE A 47 -3.07 -3.26 -1.20
C ILE A 47 -2.48 -4.65 -1.34
N THR A 48 -3.31 -5.63 -1.70
CA THR A 48 -2.84 -6.96 -2.09
C THR A 48 -2.88 -7.08 -3.60
N VAL A 49 -1.75 -7.42 -4.19
CA VAL A 49 -1.57 -7.64 -5.63
C VAL A 49 -0.87 -8.96 -5.87
N ARG A 50 -0.93 -9.46 -7.10
CA ARG A 50 -0.09 -10.59 -7.49
C ARG A 50 1.34 -10.11 -7.62
N GLU A 51 2.30 -10.96 -7.26
CA GLU A 51 3.71 -10.66 -7.41
C GLU A 51 4.07 -10.33 -8.88
N SER A 52 3.40 -10.96 -9.84
CA SER A 52 3.57 -10.69 -11.27
C SER A 52 3.23 -9.27 -11.69
N ASP A 53 2.43 -8.56 -10.90
CA ASP A 53 1.99 -7.18 -11.20
C ASP A 53 2.93 -6.14 -10.57
N CYS A 54 3.92 -6.56 -9.76
CA CYS A 54 4.88 -5.68 -9.11
C CYS A 54 6.08 -5.38 -10.02
N VAL A 55 6.50 -4.11 -10.06
CA VAL A 55 7.75 -3.71 -10.72
C VAL A 55 8.91 -3.80 -9.71
N PRO A 56 10.03 -4.46 -10.03
CA PRO A 56 11.21 -4.51 -9.15
C PRO A 56 11.79 -3.11 -8.89
N ARG A 57 12.33 -2.90 -7.68
CA ARG A 57 12.81 -1.57 -7.24
C ARG A 57 13.89 -1.00 -8.15
N ASP A 58 14.77 -1.83 -8.68
CA ASP A 58 15.85 -1.42 -9.60
C ASP A 58 15.34 -0.94 -10.97
N GLU A 59 14.07 -1.23 -11.32
CA GLU A 59 13.41 -0.80 -12.56
C GLU A 59 12.58 0.48 -12.37
N TRP A 60 12.53 1.02 -11.14
CA TRP A 60 11.77 2.24 -10.86
C TRP A 60 12.50 3.45 -11.47
N ARG A 61 11.77 4.24 -12.28
CA ARG A 61 12.27 5.48 -12.92
C ARG A 61 12.03 6.72 -12.07
#